data_AF-A0ABD6B7K0-F1
#
_entry.id   AF-A0ABD6B7K0-F1
#
_cell.length_a   1.000
_cell.length_b   1.000
_cell.length_c   1.000
_cell.angle_alpha   90.00
_cell.angle_beta   90.00
_cell.angle_gamma   90.00
#
_symmetry.space_group_name_H-M   'P 1'
#
loop_
_entity.id
_entity.type
_entity.pdbx_description
1 polymer ?
#
loop_
_entity_poly.entity_id
_entity_poly.type
_entity_poly.pdbx_seq_one_letter_code
_entity_poly.pdbx_strand_id
1 'polypeptide(L)'
;MTDDRSDPVRTRPELGDSLDDRILAFSQKLIRYTEVVAAVVLGVLFAIGVFDLALQIVQSAASGSITDPLIVVGFIDTALLLLIIVEVYHTVVAYTQESDTRRIVRLVLYTGVIAMVRKAIIFRTGEYATEGDALLAATAYTLLILGLAALLVVERRR
;
A
#
# COMPACT_ATOMS: atom_id res chain seq x y z
N MET A 1 21.02 -72.42 -1.17
CA MET A 1 20.31 -71.80 -2.32
C MET A 1 18.91 -71.49 -1.85
N THR A 2 18.77 -70.39 -1.12
CA THR A 2 18.27 -69.07 -1.59
C THR A 2 16.74 -69.05 -1.56
N ASP A 3 16.26 -68.80 -0.34
CA ASP A 3 14.92 -68.37 -0.03
C ASP A 3 14.84 -66.84 -0.15
N ASP A 4 13.65 -66.37 -0.54
CA ASP A 4 13.06 -65.05 -0.33
C ASP A 4 13.78 -63.76 -0.80
N ARG A 5 13.20 -63.11 -1.83
CA ARG A 5 12.60 -61.76 -1.75
C ARG A 5 12.22 -61.25 -3.15
N SER A 6 10.98 -61.52 -3.52
CA SER A 6 10.29 -60.75 -4.55
C SER A 6 9.49 -59.66 -3.83
N ASP A 7 10.12 -58.53 -3.50
CA ASP A 7 9.38 -57.35 -3.06
C ASP A 7 8.77 -56.67 -4.30
N PRO A 8 7.44 -56.70 -4.52
CA PRO A 8 6.85 -55.77 -5.47
C PRO A 8 6.99 -54.38 -4.85
N VAL A 9 7.82 -53.54 -5.48
CA VAL A 9 7.86 -52.10 -5.22
C VAL A 9 6.42 -51.60 -5.29
N ARG A 10 5.85 -51.34 -4.11
CA ARG A 10 4.50 -50.83 -3.94
C ARG A 10 4.54 -49.38 -4.40
N THR A 11 4.28 -49.15 -5.69
CA THR A 11 4.00 -47.82 -6.24
C THR A 11 2.78 -47.27 -5.50
N ARG A 12 3.01 -46.49 -4.44
CA ARG A 12 1.96 -45.70 -3.82
C ARG A 12 1.56 -44.64 -4.85
N PRO A 13 0.26 -44.36 -5.03
CA PRO A 13 -0.19 -43.54 -6.15
C PRO A 13 0.26 -42.09 -5.94
N GLU A 14 0.98 -41.53 -6.91
CA GLU A 14 1.37 -40.11 -7.04
C GLU A 14 0.16 -39.18 -7.29
N LEU A 15 -1.04 -39.54 -6.82
CA LEU A 15 -2.26 -38.74 -7.02
C LEU A 15 -2.31 -37.47 -6.15
N GLY A 16 -1.58 -37.44 -5.03
CA GLY A 16 -1.51 -36.26 -4.15
C GLY A 16 -0.81 -35.06 -4.79
N ASP A 17 0.32 -35.30 -5.47
CA ASP A 17 1.17 -34.26 -6.06
C ASP A 17 0.44 -33.50 -7.19
N SER A 18 -0.30 -34.22 -8.03
CA SER A 18 -0.98 -33.65 -9.20
C SER A 18 -2.14 -32.68 -8.89
N LEU A 19 -2.80 -32.86 -7.74
CA LEU A 19 -3.92 -32.00 -7.31
C LEU A 19 -3.39 -30.74 -6.64
N ASP A 20 -2.36 -30.88 -5.80
CA ASP A 20 -1.67 -29.74 -5.18
C ASP A 20 -1.02 -28.87 -6.25
N ASP A 21 -0.35 -29.46 -7.26
CA ASP A 21 0.23 -28.74 -8.40
C ASP A 21 -0.81 -27.97 -9.22
N ARG A 22 -1.98 -28.55 -9.47
CA ARG A 22 -3.08 -27.88 -10.20
C ARG A 22 -3.66 -26.72 -9.41
N ILE A 23 -3.85 -26.89 -8.11
CA ILE A 23 -4.38 -25.85 -7.23
C ILE A 23 -3.38 -24.71 -7.11
N LEU A 24 -2.09 -25.02 -6.96
CA LEU A 24 -1.00 -24.04 -6.94
C LEU A 24 -0.90 -23.27 -8.25
N ALA A 25 -0.95 -23.95 -9.40
CA ALA A 25 -0.91 -23.32 -10.72
C ALA A 25 -2.12 -22.41 -10.97
N PHE A 26 -3.30 -22.82 -10.53
CA PHE A 26 -4.51 -21.99 -10.61
C PHE A 26 -4.40 -20.77 -9.71
N SER A 27 -3.96 -20.93 -8.45
CA SER A 27 -3.75 -19.84 -7.50
C SER A 27 -2.74 -18.82 -8.03
N GLN A 28 -1.61 -19.27 -8.58
CA GLN A 28 -0.59 -18.38 -9.14
C GLN A 28 -1.11 -17.57 -10.34
N LYS A 29 -1.98 -18.17 -11.15
CA LYS A 29 -2.62 -17.49 -12.29
C LYS A 29 -3.65 -16.46 -11.83
N LEU A 30 -4.42 -16.77 -10.78
CA LEU A 30 -5.37 -15.82 -10.19
C LEU A 30 -4.67 -14.61 -9.58
N ILE A 31 -3.63 -14.83 -8.78
CA ILE A 31 -2.86 -13.74 -8.15
C ILE A 31 -2.34 -12.77 -9.21
N ARG A 32 -1.74 -13.30 -10.29
CA ARG A 32 -1.22 -12.49 -11.40
C ARG A 32 -2.31 -11.70 -12.13
N TYR A 33 -3.50 -12.27 -12.28
CA TYR A 33 -4.61 -11.55 -12.90
C TYR A 33 -5.11 -10.42 -12.01
N THR A 34 -5.29 -10.70 -10.72
CA THR A 34 -5.69 -9.70 -9.72
C THR A 34 -4.68 -8.57 -9.60
N GLU A 35 -3.38 -8.87 -9.67
CA GLU A 35 -2.30 -7.89 -9.71
C GLU A 35 -2.46 -6.91 -10.88
N VAL A 36 -2.60 -7.43 -12.11
CA VAL A 36 -2.73 -6.60 -13.31
C VAL A 36 -3.96 -5.71 -13.21
N VAL A 37 -5.09 -6.27 -12.74
CA VAL A 37 -6.32 -5.49 -12.55
C VAL A 37 -6.11 -4.40 -11.51
N ALA A 38 -5.51 -4.71 -10.35
CA ALA A 38 -5.25 -3.73 -9.30
C ALA A 38 -4.31 -2.61 -9.78
N ALA A 39 -3.22 -2.96 -10.47
CA ALA A 39 -2.27 -2.01 -11.04
C ALA A 39 -2.94 -1.07 -12.06
N VAL A 40 -3.78 -1.63 -12.95
CA VAL A 40 -4.53 -0.85 -13.94
C VAL A 40 -5.52 0.10 -13.26
N VAL A 41 -6.31 -0.40 -12.30
CA VAL A 41 -7.29 0.42 -11.58
C VAL A 41 -6.60 1.56 -10.83
N LEU A 42 -5.55 1.28 -10.07
CA LEU A 42 -4.79 2.30 -9.34
C LEU A 42 -4.15 3.31 -10.31
N GLY A 43 -3.59 2.85 -11.42
CA GLY A 43 -3.02 3.72 -12.45
C GLY A 43 -4.05 4.65 -13.10
N VAL A 44 -5.25 4.14 -13.40
CA VAL A 44 -6.35 4.96 -13.94
C VAL A 44 -6.83 5.98 -12.92
N LEU A 45 -7.04 5.58 -11.66
CA LEU A 45 -7.44 6.50 -10.60
C LEU A 45 -6.41 7.61 -10.39
N PHE A 46 -5.12 7.26 -10.41
CA PHE A 46 -4.04 8.22 -10.33
C PHE A 46 -4.05 9.19 -11.50
N ALA A 47 -4.19 8.70 -12.74
CA ALA A 47 -4.23 9.54 -13.93
C ALA A 47 -5.41 10.52 -13.91
N ILE A 48 -6.60 10.07 -13.53
CA ILE A 48 -7.78 10.93 -13.36
C ILE A 48 -7.52 12.00 -12.31
N GLY A 49 -6.96 11.62 -11.16
CA GLY A 49 -6.70 12.56 -10.08
C GLY A 49 -5.62 13.60 -10.41
N VAL A 50 -4.56 13.21 -11.15
CA VAL A 50 -3.56 14.16 -11.68
C VAL A 50 -4.21 15.14 -12.64
N PHE A 51 -5.08 14.66 -13.52
CA PHE A 51 -5.79 15.50 -14.48
C PHE A 51 -6.74 16.49 -13.80
N ASP A 52 -7.50 16.03 -12.80
CA ASP A 52 -8.38 16.88 -11.99
C ASP A 52 -7.59 17.98 -11.26
N LEU A 53 -6.49 17.63 -10.59
CA LEU A 53 -5.61 18.60 -9.94
C LEU A 53 -5.04 19.63 -10.94
N ALA A 54 -4.60 19.17 -12.12
CA ALA A 54 -4.08 20.07 -13.15
C ALA A 54 -5.16 21.06 -13.64
N LEU A 55 -6.39 20.59 -13.85
CA LEU A 55 -7.51 21.45 -14.23
C LEU A 55 -7.84 22.46 -13.14
N GLN A 56 -7.88 22.05 -11.86
CA GLN A 56 -8.13 22.95 -10.73
C GLN A 56 -7.07 24.05 -10.64
N ILE A 57 -5.79 23.71 -10.83
CA ILE A 57 -4.69 24.69 -10.83
C ILE A 57 -4.85 25.68 -11.99
N VAL A 58 -5.13 25.21 -13.21
CA VAL A 58 -5.31 26.08 -14.39
C VAL A 58 -6.50 27.03 -14.21
N GLN A 59 -7.63 26.53 -13.69
CA GLN A 59 -8.82 27.36 -13.42
C GLN A 59 -8.53 28.43 -12.35
N SER A 60 -7.79 28.08 -11.30
CA SER A 60 -7.43 29.01 -10.23
C SER A 60 -6.41 30.05 -10.68
N ALA A 61 -5.47 29.66 -11.55
CA ALA A 61 -4.55 30.60 -12.19
C ALA A 61 -5.29 31.59 -13.11
N ALA A 62 -6.24 31.10 -13.92
CA ALA A 62 -7.03 31.94 -14.82
C ALA A 62 -7.95 32.93 -14.09
N SER A 63 -8.47 32.54 -12.92
CA SER A 63 -9.31 33.39 -12.08
C SER A 63 -8.51 34.36 -11.17
N GLY A 64 -7.17 34.27 -11.16
CA GLY A 64 -6.31 35.09 -10.30
C GLY A 64 -6.36 34.73 -8.81
N SER A 65 -7.00 33.61 -8.46
CA SER A 65 -7.19 33.15 -7.09
C SER A 65 -6.02 32.30 -6.57
N ILE A 66 -5.04 31.97 -7.42
CA ILE A 66 -3.87 31.17 -7.06
C ILE A 66 -3.00 31.78 -5.94
N THR A 67 -3.10 33.08 -5.70
CA THR A 67 -2.43 33.77 -4.59
C THR A 67 -3.11 33.57 -3.24
N ASP A 68 -4.32 32.99 -3.19
CA ASP A 68 -5.00 32.68 -1.94
C ASP A 68 -4.38 31.43 -1.28
N PRO A 69 -3.80 31.55 -0.06
CA PRO A 69 -3.22 30.41 0.65
C PRO A 69 -4.21 29.28 0.90
N LEU A 70 -5.52 29.57 1.02
CA LEU A 70 -6.52 28.54 1.28
C LEU A 70 -6.69 27.59 0.08
N ILE A 71 -6.65 28.13 -1.13
CA ILE A 71 -6.78 27.35 -2.38
C ILE A 71 -5.52 26.50 -2.60
N VAL A 72 -4.34 27.06 -2.32
CA VAL A 72 -3.07 26.32 -2.43
C VAL A 72 -3.04 25.11 -1.49
N VAL A 73 -3.56 25.24 -0.27
CA VAL A 73 -3.66 24.10 0.66
C VAL A 73 -4.59 23.01 0.09
N GLY A 74 -5.69 23.38 -0.56
CA GLY A 74 -6.56 22.41 -1.24
C GLY A 74 -5.84 21.62 -2.35
N PHE A 75 -4.96 22.26 -3.11
CA PHE A 75 -4.13 21.56 -4.11
C PHE A 75 -3.17 20.58 -3.45
N ILE A 76 -2.56 20.99 -2.34
CA ILE A 76 -1.67 20.14 -1.57
C ILE A 76 -2.44 18.91 -1.12
N ASP A 77 -3.62 19.06 -0.50
CA ASP A 77 -4.45 17.94 -0.04
C ASP A 77 -4.76 16.93 -1.15
N THR A 78 -5.22 17.41 -2.31
CA THR A 78 -5.44 16.55 -3.47
C THR A 78 -4.13 15.85 -3.88
N ALA A 79 -3.01 16.59 -3.99
CA ALA A 79 -1.72 15.99 -4.29
C ALA A 79 -1.28 14.95 -3.25
N LEU A 80 -1.59 15.13 -1.96
CA LEU A 80 -1.32 14.12 -0.94
C LEU A 80 -2.10 12.84 -1.18
N LEU A 81 -3.38 12.96 -1.54
CA LEU A 81 -4.22 11.82 -1.88
C LEU A 81 -3.64 11.06 -3.08
N LEU A 82 -3.20 11.77 -4.13
CA LEU A 82 -2.55 11.16 -5.29
C LEU A 82 -1.26 10.44 -4.92
N LEU A 83 -0.45 11.04 -4.05
CA LEU A 83 0.77 10.39 -3.59
C LEU A 83 0.49 9.16 -2.73
N ILE A 84 -0.63 9.10 -1.99
CA ILE A 84 -1.09 7.87 -1.33
C ILE A 84 -1.42 6.79 -2.36
N ILE A 85 -2.07 7.15 -3.49
CA ILE A 85 -2.40 6.20 -4.55
C ILE A 85 -1.12 5.60 -5.17
N VAL A 86 -0.10 6.43 -5.46
CA VAL A 86 1.20 5.94 -5.98
C VAL A 86 1.89 5.02 -4.98
N GLU A 87 1.81 5.36 -3.71
CA GLU A 87 2.39 4.56 -2.64
C GLU A 87 1.72 3.19 -2.50
N VAL A 88 0.38 3.15 -2.57
CA VAL A 88 -0.39 1.90 -2.57
C VAL A 88 -0.07 1.08 -3.82
N TYR A 89 0.08 1.72 -4.99
CA TYR A 89 0.52 1.05 -6.22
C TYR A 89 1.88 0.34 -6.02
N HIS A 90 2.87 1.03 -5.47
CA HIS A 90 4.18 0.42 -5.19
C HIS A 90 4.07 -0.73 -4.19
N THR A 91 3.21 -0.61 -3.19
CA THR A 91 2.95 -1.70 -2.24
C THR A 91 2.37 -2.93 -2.95
N VAL A 92 1.33 -2.76 -3.77
CA VAL A 92 0.69 -3.87 -4.51
C VAL A 92 1.69 -4.56 -5.44
N VAL A 93 2.50 -3.78 -6.17
CA VAL A 93 3.52 -4.31 -7.09
C VAL A 93 4.67 -5.00 -6.34
N ALA A 94 5.04 -4.53 -5.15
CA ALA A 94 6.07 -5.18 -4.35
C ALA A 94 5.58 -6.51 -3.76
N TYR A 95 4.32 -6.59 -3.33
CA TYR A 95 3.70 -7.84 -2.82
C TYR A 95 3.75 -8.99 -3.83
N THR A 96 3.75 -8.67 -5.12
CA THR A 96 3.69 -9.67 -6.19
C THR A 96 5.07 -10.07 -6.71
N GLN A 97 6.07 -9.20 -6.54
CA GLN A 97 7.45 -9.45 -6.97
C GLN A 97 8.32 -10.09 -5.88
N GLU A 98 8.03 -9.85 -4.60
CA GLU A 98 8.88 -10.32 -3.49
C GLU A 98 8.28 -11.52 -2.75
N SER A 99 9.07 -12.59 -2.63
CA SER A 99 8.70 -13.81 -1.91
C SER A 99 9.02 -13.76 -0.41
N ASP A 100 9.76 -12.74 0.04
CA ASP A 100 10.10 -12.54 1.44
C ASP A 100 9.04 -11.69 2.15
N THR A 101 8.11 -12.33 2.87
CA THR A 101 7.09 -11.65 3.70
C THR A 101 7.68 -10.58 4.62
N ARG A 102 8.93 -10.75 5.06
CA ARG A 102 9.65 -9.79 5.92
C ARG A 102 9.98 -8.48 5.22
N ARG A 103 10.33 -8.51 3.93
CA ARG A 103 10.60 -7.29 3.13
C ARG A 103 9.33 -6.51 2.89
N ILE A 104 8.24 -7.23 2.62
CA ILE A 104 6.91 -6.66 2.43
C ILE A 104 6.46 -5.90 3.69
N VAL A 105 6.56 -6.50 4.89
CA VAL A 105 6.19 -5.82 6.15
C VAL A 105 7.02 -4.55 6.37
N ARG A 106 8.33 -4.61 6.09
CA ARG A 106 9.22 -3.46 6.21
C ARG A 106 8.83 -2.32 5.25
N LEU A 107 8.52 -2.65 4.00
CA LEU A 107 8.07 -1.68 3.00
C LEU A 107 6.79 -0.99 3.49
N VAL A 108 5.78 -1.77 3.89
CA VAL A 108 4.51 -1.23 4.40
C VAL A 108 4.72 -0.35 5.63
N LEU A 109 5.62 -0.72 6.55
CA LEU A 109 5.93 0.11 7.72
C LEU A 109 6.60 1.43 7.33
N TYR A 110 7.59 1.43 6.42
CA TYR A 110 8.22 2.66 5.93
C TYR A 110 7.23 3.57 5.21
N THR A 111 6.44 2.99 4.32
CA THR A 111 5.32 3.64 3.64
C THR A 111 4.36 4.31 4.64
N GLY A 112 3.93 3.57 5.66
CA GLY A 112 3.04 4.08 6.70
C GLY A 112 3.66 5.24 7.48
N VAL A 113 4.93 5.15 7.85
CA VAL A 113 5.65 6.23 8.54
C VAL A 113 5.72 7.49 7.66
N ILE A 114 6.09 7.36 6.38
CA ILE A 114 6.19 8.49 5.44
C ILE A 114 4.84 9.20 5.30
N ALA A 115 3.74 8.43 5.15
CA ALA A 115 2.40 8.98 5.04
C ALA A 115 1.97 9.74 6.31
N MET A 116 2.24 9.18 7.49
CA MET A 116 1.90 9.83 8.75
C MET A 116 2.71 11.10 9.00
N VAL A 117 4.01 11.08 8.68
CA VAL A 117 4.86 12.28 8.74
C VAL A 117 4.30 13.38 7.83
N ARG A 118 3.87 13.03 6.62
CA ARG A 118 3.24 14.00 5.71
C ARG A 118 1.96 14.59 6.28
N LYS A 119 1.08 13.77 6.89
CA LYS A 119 -0.15 14.27 7.51
C LYS A 119 0.14 15.24 8.65
N ALA A 120 1.25 15.03 9.38
CA ALA A 120 1.71 15.95 10.42
C ALA A 120 2.28 17.27 9.86
N ILE A 121 3.02 17.24 8.74
CA ILE A 121 3.60 18.45 8.12
C ILE A 121 2.50 19.44 7.66
N ILE A 122 1.36 18.93 7.20
CA ILE A 122 0.26 19.74 6.65
C ILE A 122 -0.81 20.04 7.69
N PHE A 123 -0.61 19.56 8.93
CA PHE A 123 -1.55 19.75 10.02
C PHE A 123 -1.79 21.24 10.30
N ARG A 124 -3.06 21.67 10.19
CA ARG A 124 -3.49 23.03 10.48
C ARG A 124 -4.73 23.01 11.37
N THR A 125 -4.70 23.76 12.47
CA THR A 125 -5.80 23.80 13.43
C THR A 125 -7.08 24.44 12.88
N GLY A 126 -6.97 25.34 11.90
CA GLY A 126 -8.10 26.04 11.29
C GLY A 126 -9.02 25.21 10.39
N GLU A 127 -8.69 23.94 10.12
CA GLU A 127 -9.57 23.02 9.37
C GLU A 127 -10.54 22.24 10.26
N TYR A 128 -10.36 22.33 11.58
CA TYR A 128 -11.19 21.67 12.54
C TYR A 128 -12.27 22.62 13.06
N ALA A 129 -13.46 22.07 13.36
CA ALA A 129 -14.60 22.86 13.81
C ALA A 129 -14.32 23.55 15.16
N THR A 130 -13.51 22.93 16.01
CA THR A 130 -13.10 23.48 17.31
C THR A 130 -11.62 23.23 17.58
N GLU A 131 -11.03 24.04 18.46
CA GLU A 131 -9.66 23.80 18.94
C GLU A 131 -9.51 22.44 19.66
N GLY A 132 -10.59 21.97 20.29
CA GLY A 132 -10.65 20.66 20.94
C GLY A 132 -10.51 19.51 19.94
N ASP A 133 -11.18 19.60 18.78
CA ASP A 133 -11.08 18.61 17.71
C ASP A 133 -9.66 18.58 17.12
N ALA A 134 -9.04 19.75 16.94
CA ALA A 134 -7.66 19.85 16.49
C ALA A 134 -6.69 19.21 17.50
N LEU A 135 -6.86 19.47 18.80
CA LEU A 135 -6.02 18.89 19.85
C LEU A 135 -6.16 17.36 19.90
N LEU A 136 -7.38 16.85 19.76
CA LEU A 136 -7.65 15.42 19.73
C LEU A 136 -7.02 14.77 18.49
N ALA A 137 -7.15 15.39 17.32
CA ALA A 137 -6.51 14.93 16.09
C ALA A 137 -4.98 14.92 16.20
N ALA A 138 -4.37 16.00 16.71
CA ALA A 138 -2.93 16.07 16.92
C ALA A 138 -2.43 14.98 17.88
N THR A 139 -3.17 14.73 18.96
CA THR A 139 -2.85 13.68 19.93
C THR A 139 -2.94 12.30 19.29
N ALA A 140 -4.00 12.04 18.52
CA ALA A 140 -4.17 10.78 17.78
C ALA A 140 -3.03 10.56 16.77
N TYR A 141 -2.66 11.58 15.99
CA TYR A 141 -1.54 11.49 15.05
C TYR A 141 -0.20 11.25 15.77
N THR A 142 0.02 11.88 16.93
CA THR A 142 1.21 11.64 17.76
C THR A 142 1.28 10.19 18.23
N LEU A 143 0.17 9.65 18.74
CA LEU A 143 0.10 8.26 19.19
C LEU A 143 0.35 7.27 18.04
N LEU A 144 -0.22 7.53 16.86
CA LEU A 144 -0.01 6.69 15.68
C LEU A 144 1.45 6.72 15.21
N ILE A 145 2.07 7.90 15.17
CA ILE A 145 3.48 8.05 14.79
C ILE A 145 4.39 7.34 15.80
N LEU A 146 4.14 7.49 17.10
CA LEU A 146 4.89 6.79 18.14
C LEU A 146 4.72 5.27 18.06
N GLY A 147 3.50 4.78 17.79
CA GLY A 147 3.22 3.36 17.59
C GLY A 147 3.97 2.78 16.39
N LEU A 148 3.96 3.47 15.25
CA LEU A 148 4.72 3.09 14.06
C LEU A 148 6.22 3.13 14.30
N ALA A 149 6.73 4.17 14.97
CA ALA A 149 8.15 4.27 15.33
C ALA A 149 8.58 3.11 16.25
N ALA A 150 7.75 2.75 17.23
CA ALA A 150 8.01 1.61 18.10
C ALA A 150 8.06 0.29 17.31
N LEU A 151 7.10 0.07 16.40
CA LEU A 151 7.08 -1.08 15.49
C LEU A 151 8.35 -1.15 14.63
N LEU A 152 8.78 -0.02 14.07
CA LEU A 152 9.99 0.08 13.25
C LEU A 152 11.26 -0.23 14.07
N VAL A 153 11.33 0.27 15.32
CA VAL A 153 12.44 -0.05 16.24
C VAL A 153 12.48 -1.54 16.56
N VAL A 154 11.33 -2.18 16.77
CA VAL A 154 11.25 -3.63 17.04
C VAL A 154 11.65 -4.44 15.80
N GLU A 155 11.18 -4.06 14.62
CA GLU A 155 11.48 -4.72 13.34
C GLU A 155 12.97 -4.63 12.99
N ARG A 156 13.61 -3.48 13.25
CA ARG A 156 15.04 -3.25 13.01
C ARG A 156 15.96 -4.03 13.97
N ARG A 157 15.47 -4.38 15.15
CA ARG A 157 16.25 -5.11 16.19
C ARG A 157 16.21 -6.63 16.04
N ARG A 158 15.27 -7.19 15.28
CA ARG A 158 15.22 -8.61 14.91
C ARG A 158 15.97 -8.85 13.61
#